data_AF-A0AAV7MDX8-F1
#
_entry.id   AF-A0AAV7MDX8-F1
#
_cell.length_a   1.000
_cell.length_b   1.000
_cell.length_c   1.000
_cell.angle_alpha   90.00
_cell.angle_beta   90.00
_cell.angle_gamma   90.00
#
_symmetry.space_group_name_H-M   'P 1'
#
loop_
_entity.id
_entity.type
_entity.pdbx_description
1 polymer ?
#
loop_
_entity_poly.entity_id
_entity_poly.type
_entity_poly.pdbx_seq_one_letter_code
_entity_poly.pdbx_strand_id
1 'polypeptide(L)'
;IINNLGPLELILNTPSHHRVHHGRNPYCIDANYAGTLIIWDRMFGTFVPEKEKVVYGLTHPINTFNPFQVQFQHLVYIWNTLWATPGFWNKVSVVFKGPGWGPGKPRLGLPEELPEVTGEEVPYNTKLTVLLQVYAVVHFILMLGLYEHLFSAKIALSNTAILLRMCYILLTLTSIGLLMEKRHNAAICETLRCGTFLMLHTCGYLTTDIPSLEFAFE
;
A
#
# COMPACT_ATOMS: atom_id res chain seq x y z
N ILE A 1 -0.14 17.28 15.35
CA ILE A 1 0.50 17.44 14.02
C ILE A 1 1.68 18.39 14.22
N ILE A 2 2.86 18.07 13.68
CA ILE A 2 4.04 18.96 13.73
C ILE A 2 3.95 19.90 12.52
N ASN A 3 3.83 21.20 12.79
CA ASN A 3 3.56 22.20 11.75
C ASN A 3 4.83 22.76 11.13
N ASN A 4 5.85 23.08 11.93
CA ASN A 4 7.09 23.68 11.43
C ASN A 4 8.30 23.24 12.28
N LEU A 5 9.47 23.05 11.66
CA LEU A 5 10.74 22.71 12.32
C LEU A 5 11.84 23.80 12.19
N GLY A 6 11.44 25.00 11.80
CA GLY A 6 12.29 26.18 11.67
C GLY A 6 13.37 25.99 10.60
N PRO A 7 14.62 26.41 10.86
CA PRO A 7 15.70 26.34 9.87
C PRO A 7 15.97 24.94 9.30
N LEU A 8 15.59 23.88 10.01
CA LEU A 8 15.73 22.51 9.52
C LEU A 8 14.94 22.25 8.23
N GLU A 9 13.87 23.02 7.97
CA GLU A 9 13.09 22.95 6.72
C GLU A 9 13.86 23.38 5.48
N LEU A 10 15.01 24.01 5.63
CA LEU A 10 15.87 24.33 4.50
C LEU A 10 16.59 23.10 3.94
N ILE A 11 16.82 22.08 4.78
CA ILE A 11 17.70 20.95 4.47
C ILE A 11 16.96 19.61 4.57
N LEU A 12 16.06 19.44 5.53
CA LEU A 12 15.36 18.17 5.81
C LEU A 12 13.96 18.15 5.19
N ASN A 13 13.54 16.96 4.73
CA ASN A 13 12.13 16.68 4.50
C ASN A 13 11.43 16.55 5.86
N THR A 14 10.70 17.60 6.23
CA THR A 14 10.00 17.67 7.52
C THR A 14 8.60 17.06 7.39
N PRO A 15 7.92 16.79 8.51
CA PRO A 15 6.54 16.31 8.46
C PRO A 15 5.61 17.18 7.61
N SER A 16 5.82 18.50 7.54
CA SER A 16 5.02 19.40 6.68
C SER A 16 5.28 19.18 5.18
N HIS A 17 6.55 19.13 4.77
CA HIS A 17 6.91 18.87 3.37
C HIS A 17 6.43 17.49 2.91
N HIS A 18 6.54 16.49 3.79
CA HIS A 18 6.10 15.12 3.51
C HIS A 18 4.56 15.02 3.43
N ARG A 19 3.80 15.86 4.13
CA ARG A 19 2.34 15.94 3.94
C ARG A 19 2.00 16.40 2.53
N VAL A 20 2.66 17.45 2.03
CA VAL A 20 2.48 17.91 0.64
C VAL A 20 2.79 16.80 -0.35
N HIS A 21 3.86 16.03 -0.15
CA HIS A 21 4.19 14.88 -1.00
C HIS A 21 3.06 13.83 -1.05
N HIS A 22 2.39 13.57 0.09
CA HIS A 22 1.27 12.64 0.17
C HIS A 22 -0.10 13.27 -0.17
N GLY A 23 -0.12 14.56 -0.50
CA GLY A 23 -1.33 15.32 -0.78
C GLY A 23 -1.81 15.16 -2.22
N ARG A 24 -3.13 15.20 -2.40
CA ARG A 24 -3.81 15.26 -3.71
C ARG A 24 -4.44 16.62 -4.00
N ASN A 25 -4.29 17.62 -3.13
CA ASN A 25 -4.66 18.99 -3.46
C ASN A 25 -3.94 19.42 -4.76
N PRO A 26 -4.54 20.27 -5.61
CA PRO A 26 -3.92 20.66 -6.88
C PRO A 26 -2.48 21.17 -6.76
N TYR A 27 -2.15 21.89 -5.69
CA TYR A 27 -0.79 22.43 -5.46
C TYR A 27 0.21 21.38 -4.93
N CYS A 28 -0.27 20.22 -4.46
CA CYS A 28 0.55 19.13 -3.94
C CYS A 28 1.03 18.16 -5.04
N ILE A 29 0.39 18.20 -6.21
CA ILE A 29 0.71 17.28 -7.30
C ILE A 29 2.11 17.54 -7.82
N ASP A 30 2.88 16.47 -7.99
CA ASP A 30 4.24 16.52 -8.52
C ASP A 30 5.20 17.41 -7.70
N ALA A 31 5.07 17.39 -6.37
CA ALA A 31 5.87 18.16 -5.43
C ALA A 31 6.59 17.31 -4.38
N ASN A 32 7.69 17.84 -3.85
CA ASN A 32 8.43 17.32 -2.69
C ASN A 32 8.82 15.83 -2.79
N TYR A 33 9.57 15.46 -3.84
CA TYR A 33 9.95 14.09 -4.12
C TYR A 33 11.06 13.54 -3.20
N ALA A 34 11.88 14.40 -2.60
CA ALA A 34 13.05 13.96 -1.85
C ALA A 34 12.65 13.31 -0.51
N GLY A 35 13.11 12.08 -0.26
CA GLY A 35 12.77 11.34 0.96
C GLY A 35 13.31 11.98 2.25
N THR A 36 14.61 12.27 2.31
CA THR A 36 15.27 12.76 3.54
C THR A 36 15.69 14.23 3.46
N LEU A 37 16.23 14.66 2.32
CA LEU A 37 16.85 15.97 2.15
C LEU A 37 16.07 16.83 1.17
N ILE A 38 15.30 17.80 1.68
CA ILE A 38 14.43 18.67 0.84
C ILE A 38 15.24 19.63 -0.05
N ILE A 39 16.54 19.77 0.20
CA ILE A 39 17.43 20.60 -0.63
C ILE A 39 17.38 20.17 -2.10
N TRP A 40 17.17 18.89 -2.40
CA TRP A 40 17.04 18.42 -3.77
C TRP A 40 15.81 19.02 -4.46
N ASP A 41 14.65 19.02 -3.81
CA ASP A 41 13.45 19.64 -4.35
C ASP A 41 13.60 21.15 -4.56
N ARG A 42 14.37 21.82 -3.68
CA ARG A 42 14.69 23.24 -3.85
C ARG A 42 15.61 23.48 -5.04
N MET A 43 16.62 22.64 -5.23
CA MET A 43 17.57 22.74 -6.36
C MET A 43 16.90 22.43 -7.70
N PHE A 44 15.99 21.45 -7.74
CA PHE A 44 15.32 21.01 -8.97
C PHE A 44 13.95 21.66 -9.20
N GLY A 45 13.52 22.56 -8.30
CA GLY A 45 12.30 23.36 -8.49
C GLY A 45 10.99 22.61 -8.23
N THR A 46 11.01 21.51 -7.49
CA THR A 46 9.84 20.70 -7.11
C THR A 46 9.41 20.95 -5.66
N PHE A 47 10.07 21.86 -4.95
CA PHE A 47 9.72 22.23 -3.58
C PHE A 47 8.42 23.04 -3.52
N VAL A 48 7.49 22.59 -2.70
CA VAL A 48 6.24 23.29 -2.41
C VAL A 48 5.97 23.25 -0.90
N PRO A 49 5.82 24.42 -0.23
CA PRO A 49 5.45 24.46 1.18
C PRO A 49 3.98 24.10 1.37
N GLU A 50 3.61 23.60 2.55
CA GLU A 50 2.21 23.38 2.93
C GLU A 50 1.49 24.72 3.05
N LYS A 51 0.34 24.87 2.38
CA LYS A 51 -0.42 26.13 2.31
C LYS A 51 -1.78 26.03 2.97
N GLU A 52 -2.42 24.88 2.83
CA GLU A 52 -3.79 24.62 3.28
C GLU A 52 -3.89 23.21 3.84
N LYS A 53 -5.07 22.85 4.35
CA LYS A 53 -5.33 21.50 4.85
C LYS A 53 -5.13 20.49 3.72
N VAL A 54 -4.15 19.60 3.90
CA VAL A 54 -3.84 18.54 2.93
C VAL A 54 -4.90 17.44 2.98
N VAL A 55 -5.45 17.11 1.82
CA VAL A 55 -6.23 15.91 1.55
C VAL A 55 -5.29 14.85 0.99
N TYR A 56 -5.23 13.69 1.64
CA TYR A 56 -4.25 12.65 1.32
C TYR A 56 -4.76 11.64 0.28
N GLY A 57 -3.80 10.95 -0.34
CA GLY A 57 -4.05 9.78 -1.17
C GLY A 57 -3.86 10.07 -2.65
N LEU A 58 -4.37 9.18 -3.50
CA LEU A 58 -4.26 9.32 -4.94
C LEU A 58 -5.34 10.27 -5.48
N THR A 59 -5.05 10.94 -6.59
CA THR A 59 -6.01 11.77 -7.33
C THR A 59 -7.27 10.97 -7.68
N HIS A 60 -7.09 9.68 -7.96
CA HIS A 60 -8.16 8.70 -8.20
C HIS A 60 -8.09 7.63 -7.08
N PRO A 61 -8.92 7.74 -6.02
CA PRO A 61 -8.80 6.89 -4.83
C PRO A 61 -9.03 5.42 -5.13
N ILE A 62 -8.27 4.59 -4.42
CA ILE A 62 -8.38 3.14 -4.43
C ILE A 62 -9.20 2.75 -3.20
N ASN A 63 -10.43 2.31 -3.41
CA ASN A 63 -11.35 1.95 -2.32
C ASN A 63 -11.30 0.45 -2.03
N THR A 64 -10.09 -0.06 -1.71
CA THR A 64 -9.89 -1.46 -1.36
C THR A 64 -8.68 -1.69 -0.44
N PHE A 65 -8.82 -2.67 0.46
CA PHE A 65 -7.79 -3.26 1.31
C PHE A 65 -7.18 -4.54 0.71
N ASN A 66 -7.60 -4.97 -0.50
CA ASN A 66 -7.00 -6.13 -1.16
C ASN A 66 -5.57 -5.79 -1.63
N PRO A 67 -4.52 -6.48 -1.11
CA PRO A 67 -3.13 -6.12 -1.40
C PRO A 67 -2.77 -6.28 -2.87
N PHE A 68 -3.35 -7.25 -3.58
CA PHE A 68 -3.12 -7.44 -5.01
C PHE A 68 -3.73 -6.30 -5.83
N GLN A 69 -4.95 -5.88 -5.49
CA GLN A 69 -5.57 -4.78 -6.22
C GLN A 69 -4.79 -3.48 -5.97
N VAL A 70 -4.43 -3.18 -4.72
CA VAL A 70 -3.58 -2.03 -4.36
C VAL A 70 -2.26 -2.04 -5.15
N GLN A 71 -1.58 -3.19 -5.21
CA GLN A 71 -0.28 -3.32 -5.87
C GLN A 71 -0.35 -3.26 -7.41
N PHE A 72 -1.34 -3.92 -8.02
CA PHE A 72 -1.33 -4.19 -9.47
C PHE A 72 -2.27 -3.31 -10.29
N GLN A 73 -3.24 -2.61 -9.69
CA GLN A 73 -4.23 -1.87 -10.49
C GLN A 73 -3.63 -0.79 -11.39
N HIS A 74 -2.55 -0.12 -10.96
CA HIS A 74 -1.90 0.89 -11.78
C HIS A 74 -1.18 0.27 -12.98
N LEU A 75 -0.65 -0.95 -12.82
CA LEU A 75 -0.06 -1.71 -13.94
C LEU A 75 -1.14 -2.13 -14.94
N VAL A 76 -2.32 -2.54 -14.46
CA VAL A 76 -3.49 -2.82 -15.32
C VAL A 76 -3.96 -1.55 -16.04
N TYR A 77 -3.98 -0.40 -15.36
CA TYR A 77 -4.27 0.88 -15.98
C TYR A 77 -3.29 1.21 -17.12
N ILE A 78 -1.98 1.13 -16.85
CA ILE A 78 -0.94 1.36 -17.89
C ILE A 78 -1.14 0.39 -19.06
N TRP A 79 -1.36 -0.89 -18.79
CA TRP A 79 -1.56 -1.91 -19.82
C TRP A 79 -2.76 -1.59 -20.72
N ASN A 80 -3.91 -1.29 -20.12
CA ASN A 80 -5.13 -0.96 -20.86
C ASN A 80 -4.96 0.35 -21.67
N THR A 81 -4.37 1.37 -21.06
CA THR A 81 -4.08 2.65 -21.73
C THR A 81 -3.11 2.47 -22.89
N LEU A 82 -2.09 1.63 -22.73
CA LEU A 82 -1.14 1.30 -23.79
C LEU A 82 -1.85 0.66 -24.98
N TRP A 83 -2.74 -0.31 -24.76
CA TRP A 83 -3.48 -0.97 -25.84
C TRP A 83 -4.49 -0.05 -26.52
N ALA A 84 -5.18 0.79 -25.75
CA ALA A 84 -6.14 1.77 -26.27
C ALA A 84 -5.48 2.93 -27.04
N THR A 85 -4.22 3.27 -26.74
CA THR A 85 -3.54 4.41 -27.36
C THR A 85 -3.01 4.06 -28.77
N PRO A 86 -3.42 4.80 -29.83
CA PRO A 86 -2.95 4.55 -31.18
C PRO A 86 -1.53 5.10 -31.43
N GLY A 87 -0.78 4.41 -32.29
CA GLY A 87 0.57 4.80 -32.72
C GLY A 87 1.70 4.27 -31.84
N PHE A 88 2.75 3.73 -32.47
CA PHE A 88 3.87 3.08 -31.77
C PHE A 88 4.56 3.98 -30.74
N TRP A 89 4.92 5.22 -31.11
CA TRP A 89 5.58 6.16 -30.20
C TRP A 89 4.69 6.65 -29.06
N ASN A 90 3.37 6.70 -29.27
CA ASN A 90 2.44 7.02 -28.21
C ASN A 90 2.35 5.87 -27.20
N LYS A 91 2.35 4.61 -27.65
CA LYS A 91 2.41 3.44 -26.76
C LYS A 91 3.67 3.44 -25.90
N VAL A 92 4.83 3.74 -26.48
CA VAL A 92 6.08 3.94 -25.72
C VAL A 92 5.92 5.09 -24.71
N SER A 93 5.32 6.20 -25.14
CA SER A 93 5.08 7.35 -24.25
C SER A 93 4.16 7.03 -23.06
N VAL A 94 3.18 6.14 -23.20
CA VAL A 94 2.32 5.70 -22.07
C VAL A 94 3.14 5.07 -20.94
N VAL A 95 4.21 4.34 -21.26
CA VAL A 95 5.05 3.66 -20.25
C VAL A 95 6.00 4.64 -19.56
N PHE A 96 6.56 5.59 -20.31
CA PHE A 96 7.62 6.48 -19.81
C PHE A 96 7.13 7.85 -19.34
N LYS A 97 5.95 8.30 -19.77
CA LYS A 97 5.34 9.55 -19.31
C LYS A 97 4.36 9.26 -18.18
N GLY A 98 4.13 10.27 -17.35
CA GLY A 98 3.28 10.15 -16.17
C GLY A 98 1.80 9.89 -16.51
N PRO A 99 0.99 9.51 -15.51
CA PRO A 99 -0.40 9.07 -15.71
C PRO A 99 -1.34 10.14 -16.29
N GLY A 100 -0.98 11.43 -16.20
CA GLY A 100 -1.72 12.53 -16.82
C GLY A 100 -1.45 12.73 -18.32
N TRP A 101 -0.43 12.06 -18.89
CA TRP A 101 -0.09 12.23 -20.30
C TRP A 101 -1.07 11.49 -21.23
N GLY A 102 -1.32 12.09 -22.40
CA GLY A 102 -1.97 11.45 -23.56
C GLY A 102 -1.52 12.11 -24.87
N PRO A 103 -1.89 11.55 -26.04
CA PRO A 103 -1.55 12.17 -27.32
C PRO A 103 -2.05 13.62 -27.39
N GLY A 104 -1.16 14.57 -27.70
CA GLY A 104 -1.46 16.00 -27.74
C GLY A 104 -1.43 16.73 -26.39
N LYS A 105 -1.29 16.02 -25.26
CA LYS A 105 -1.18 16.61 -23.92
C LYS A 105 0.27 16.85 -23.48
N PRO A 106 0.52 17.82 -22.59
CA PRO A 106 1.81 17.99 -21.90
C PRO A 106 2.22 16.74 -21.11
N ARG A 107 3.52 16.60 -20.79
CA ARG A 107 4.07 15.44 -20.06
C ARG A 107 3.38 15.16 -18.72
N LEU A 108 3.02 16.21 -17.99
CA LEU A 108 2.37 16.13 -16.68
C LEU A 108 0.83 16.09 -16.77
N GLY A 109 0.29 16.06 -17.99
CA GLY A 109 -1.15 16.19 -18.20
C GLY A 109 -1.64 17.63 -18.04
N LEU A 110 -2.94 17.75 -17.82
CA LEU A 110 -3.65 19.01 -17.65
C LEU A 110 -4.19 19.07 -16.22
N PRO A 111 -3.79 20.05 -15.39
CA PRO A 111 -4.29 20.18 -14.01
C PRO A 111 -5.81 20.27 -13.92
N GLU A 112 -6.47 20.81 -14.96
CA GLU A 112 -7.91 20.96 -15.04
C GLU A 112 -8.67 19.62 -15.16
N GLU A 113 -7.96 18.54 -15.52
CA GLU A 113 -8.53 17.18 -15.59
C GLU A 113 -8.47 16.45 -14.25
N LEU A 114 -7.79 17.00 -13.24
CA LEU A 114 -7.73 16.41 -11.92
C LEU A 114 -9.07 16.55 -11.20
N PRO A 115 -9.52 15.52 -10.46
CA PRO A 115 -10.72 15.63 -9.64
C PRO A 115 -10.59 16.79 -8.64
N GLU A 116 -11.64 17.59 -8.54
CA GLU A 116 -11.70 18.70 -7.59
C GLU A 116 -11.56 18.18 -6.15
N VAL A 117 -10.84 18.94 -5.32
CA VAL A 117 -10.64 18.64 -3.90
C VAL A 117 -11.49 19.60 -3.09
N THR A 118 -12.51 19.08 -2.40
CA THR A 118 -13.48 19.89 -1.66
C THR A 118 -13.11 20.05 -0.18
N GLY A 119 -12.25 19.17 0.34
CA GLY A 119 -11.91 19.10 1.76
C GLY A 119 -12.91 18.28 2.60
N GLU A 120 -13.97 17.78 1.97
CA GLU A 120 -15.00 16.90 2.56
C GLU A 120 -14.74 15.42 2.25
N GLU A 121 -13.63 15.09 1.60
CA GLU A 121 -13.26 13.71 1.27
C GLU A 121 -13.11 12.87 2.53
N VAL A 122 -13.84 11.74 2.56
CA VAL A 122 -13.76 10.78 3.66
C VAL A 122 -12.84 9.64 3.24
N PRO A 123 -11.80 9.32 4.03
CA PRO A 123 -10.96 8.15 3.77
C PRO A 123 -11.78 6.87 3.67
N TYR A 124 -11.41 5.98 2.75
CA TYR A 124 -12.08 4.70 2.61
C TYR A 124 -12.00 3.89 3.92
N ASN A 125 -13.15 3.66 4.53
CA ASN A 125 -13.26 2.96 5.80
C ASN A 125 -14.59 2.22 5.91
N THR A 126 -14.53 0.89 5.99
CA THR A 126 -15.71 0.05 6.13
C THR A 126 -16.11 -0.05 7.61
N LYS A 127 -17.39 0.13 7.94
CA LYS A 127 -17.89 -0.03 9.32
C LYS A 127 -17.90 -1.50 9.71
N LEU A 128 -16.99 -1.90 10.60
CA LEU A 128 -16.85 -3.29 11.09
C LEU A 128 -17.45 -3.47 12.48
N THR A 129 -17.77 -4.72 12.82
CA THR A 129 -18.07 -5.09 14.20
C THR A 129 -16.77 -5.17 15.01
N VAL A 130 -16.83 -4.90 16.30
CA VAL A 130 -15.65 -4.98 17.19
C VAL A 130 -15.01 -6.36 17.15
N LEU A 131 -15.82 -7.43 17.11
CA LEU A 131 -15.31 -8.79 17.01
C LEU A 131 -14.47 -9.02 15.74
N LEU A 132 -14.92 -8.52 14.60
CA LEU A 132 -14.18 -8.65 13.34
C LEU A 132 -12.90 -7.79 13.33
N GLN A 133 -12.92 -6.63 13.99
CA GLN A 133 -11.71 -5.81 14.17
C GLN A 133 -10.68 -6.55 15.04
N VAL A 134 -11.10 -7.09 16.18
CA VAL A 134 -10.23 -7.88 17.07
C VAL A 134 -9.67 -9.09 16.32
N TYR A 135 -10.52 -9.81 15.58
CA TYR A 135 -10.11 -10.93 14.74
C TYR A 135 -9.02 -10.54 13.74
N ALA A 136 -9.26 -9.47 12.97
CA ALA A 136 -8.30 -8.97 11.99
C ALA A 136 -6.96 -8.57 12.63
N VAL A 137 -7.00 -7.85 13.77
CA VAL A 137 -5.79 -7.42 14.49
C VAL A 137 -5.01 -8.62 15.02
N VAL A 138 -5.67 -9.59 15.67
CA VAL A 138 -5.00 -10.80 16.18
C VAL A 138 -4.33 -11.58 15.05
N HIS A 139 -5.06 -11.83 13.95
CA HIS A 139 -4.49 -12.55 12.81
C HIS A 139 -3.38 -11.77 12.11
N PHE A 140 -3.46 -10.44 12.07
CA PHE A 140 -2.38 -9.60 11.56
C PHE A 140 -1.12 -9.69 12.44
N ILE A 141 -1.25 -9.65 13.76
CA ILE A 141 -0.11 -9.82 14.70
C ILE A 141 0.52 -11.21 14.55
N LEU A 142 -0.30 -12.27 14.46
CA LEU A 142 0.20 -13.62 14.24
C LEU A 142 0.94 -13.75 12.88
N MET A 143 0.42 -13.10 11.84
CA MET A 143 1.07 -13.04 10.53
C MET A 143 2.41 -12.30 10.60
N LEU A 144 2.51 -11.19 11.35
CA LEU A 144 3.78 -10.50 11.59
C LEU A 144 4.78 -11.40 12.31
N GLY A 145 4.35 -12.16 13.33
CA GLY A 145 5.20 -13.15 13.99
C GLY A 145 5.72 -14.23 13.03
N LEU A 146 4.86 -14.73 12.13
CA LEU A 146 5.26 -15.67 11.09
C LEU A 146 6.27 -15.03 10.10
N TYR A 147 6.07 -13.77 9.71
CA TYR A 147 7.00 -13.04 8.86
C TYR A 147 8.38 -12.89 9.52
N GLU A 148 8.44 -12.47 10.79
CA GLU A 148 9.68 -12.33 11.55
C GLU A 148 10.41 -13.68 11.72
N HIS A 149 9.66 -14.75 12.00
CA HIS A 149 10.23 -16.09 12.06
C HIS A 149 10.76 -16.55 10.69
N LEU A 150 10.02 -16.33 9.60
CA LEU A 150 10.51 -16.61 8.24
C LEU A 150 11.80 -15.82 7.95
N PHE A 151 11.83 -14.53 8.29
CA PHE A 151 12.99 -13.67 8.02
C PHE A 151 14.24 -14.09 8.80
N SER A 152 14.08 -14.50 10.06
CA SER A 152 15.18 -14.96 10.91
C SER A 152 15.64 -16.38 10.57
N ALA A 153 14.72 -17.30 10.25
CA ALA A 153 15.02 -18.70 9.96
C ALA A 153 15.30 -19.00 8.47
N LYS A 154 15.25 -18.01 7.57
CA LYS A 154 15.35 -18.22 6.11
C LYS A 154 16.56 -19.04 5.65
N ILE A 155 17.68 -18.98 6.37
CA ILE A 155 18.91 -19.71 6.00
C ILE A 155 18.77 -21.21 6.30
N ALA A 156 17.97 -21.58 7.31
CA ALA A 156 17.76 -22.97 7.73
C ALA A 156 16.58 -23.65 7.02
N LEU A 157 15.69 -22.87 6.39
CA LEU A 157 14.49 -23.38 5.73
C LEU A 157 14.80 -23.79 4.29
N SER A 158 14.10 -24.82 3.80
CA SER A 158 14.12 -25.16 2.38
C SER A 158 13.42 -24.08 1.55
N ASN A 159 13.81 -23.94 0.28
CA ASN A 159 13.15 -23.01 -0.65
C ASN A 159 11.64 -23.25 -0.76
N THR A 160 11.22 -24.52 -0.70
CA THR A 160 9.81 -24.91 -0.68
C THR A 160 9.10 -24.37 0.56
N ALA A 161 9.71 -24.54 1.75
CA ALA A 161 9.13 -24.02 3.00
C ALA A 161 9.01 -22.50 2.99
N ILE A 162 10.03 -21.80 2.47
CA ILE A 162 10.02 -20.34 2.30
C ILE A 162 8.87 -19.92 1.39
N LEU A 163 8.76 -20.53 0.20
CA LEU A 163 7.71 -20.21 -0.76
C LEU A 163 6.31 -20.44 -0.19
N LEU A 164 6.08 -21.58 0.47
CA LEU A 164 4.79 -21.91 1.09
C LEU A 164 4.42 -20.92 2.20
N ARG A 165 5.37 -20.54 3.06
CA ARG A 165 5.15 -19.53 4.10
C ARG A 165 4.87 -18.15 3.52
N MET A 166 5.59 -17.73 2.48
CA MET A 166 5.32 -16.48 1.76
C MET A 166 3.92 -16.47 1.14
N CYS A 167 3.53 -17.55 0.45
CA CYS A 167 2.19 -17.69 -0.10
C CYS A 167 1.11 -17.63 0.98
N TYR A 168 1.33 -18.27 2.14
CA TYR A 168 0.40 -18.23 3.25
C TYR A 168 0.29 -16.84 3.90
N ILE A 169 1.40 -16.10 4.01
CA ILE A 169 1.40 -14.69 4.46
C ILE A 169 0.55 -13.83 3.50
N LEU A 170 0.76 -13.96 2.19
CA LEU A 170 -0.01 -13.22 1.18
C LEU A 170 -1.49 -13.61 1.20
N LEU A 171 -1.81 -14.90 1.34
CA LEU A 171 -3.18 -15.38 1.50
C LEU A 171 -3.84 -14.81 2.77
N THR A 172 -3.10 -14.74 3.87
CA THR A 172 -3.60 -14.18 5.14
C THR A 172 -3.89 -12.70 5.02
N LEU A 173 -2.96 -11.90 4.47
CA LEU A 173 -3.18 -10.47 4.21
C LEU A 173 -4.38 -10.24 3.29
N THR A 174 -4.52 -11.06 2.24
CA THR A 174 -5.65 -10.98 1.31
C THR A 174 -6.96 -11.32 2.00
N SER A 175 -7.01 -12.39 2.80
CA SER A 175 -8.21 -12.80 3.53
C SER A 175 -8.66 -11.72 4.52
N ILE A 176 -7.72 -11.17 5.32
CA ILE A 176 -8.01 -10.06 6.24
C ILE A 176 -8.58 -8.86 5.47
N GLY A 177 -7.97 -8.47 4.34
CA GLY A 177 -8.47 -7.38 3.50
C GLY A 177 -9.90 -7.62 3.02
N LEU A 178 -10.21 -8.81 2.49
CA LEU A 178 -11.56 -9.16 2.02
C LEU A 178 -12.59 -9.18 3.15
N LEU A 179 -12.22 -9.66 4.34
CA LEU A 179 -13.06 -9.62 5.53
C LEU A 179 -13.35 -8.18 5.99
N MET A 180 -12.33 -7.32 6.02
CA MET A 180 -12.47 -5.90 6.36
C MET A 180 -13.32 -5.12 5.34
N GLU A 181 -13.46 -5.63 4.12
CA GLU A 181 -14.36 -5.07 3.10
C GLU A 181 -15.76 -5.69 3.09
N LYS A 182 -15.99 -6.75 3.87
CA LYS A 182 -17.23 -7.55 3.82
C LYS A 182 -17.56 -8.07 2.41
N ARG A 183 -16.54 -8.49 1.65
CA ARG A 183 -16.74 -9.05 0.30
C ARG A 183 -17.49 -10.39 0.38
N HIS A 184 -18.31 -10.68 -0.63
CA HIS A 184 -19.10 -11.92 -0.69
C HIS A 184 -18.23 -13.20 -0.68
N ASN A 185 -17.01 -13.12 -1.20
CA ASN A 185 -16.06 -14.24 -1.25
C ASN A 185 -15.12 -14.30 -0.03
N ALA A 186 -15.25 -13.39 0.94
CA ALA A 186 -14.37 -13.33 2.10
C ALA A 186 -14.41 -14.63 2.93
N ALA A 187 -15.60 -15.19 3.15
CA ALA A 187 -15.76 -16.45 3.88
C ALA A 187 -15.08 -17.64 3.18
N ILE A 188 -15.11 -17.67 1.85
CA ILE A 188 -14.43 -18.71 1.06
C ILE A 188 -12.91 -18.57 1.21
N CYS A 189 -12.38 -17.35 1.04
CA CYS A 189 -10.96 -17.07 1.20
C CYS A 189 -10.48 -17.42 2.62
N GLU A 190 -11.28 -17.11 3.64
CA GLU A 190 -10.96 -17.40 5.03
C GLU A 190 -10.98 -18.90 5.33
N THR A 191 -11.94 -19.64 4.77
CA THR A 191 -11.97 -21.11 4.86
C THR A 191 -10.73 -21.72 4.21
N LEU A 192 -10.34 -21.24 3.03
CA LEU A 192 -9.13 -21.68 2.34
C LEU A 192 -7.86 -21.34 3.14
N ARG A 193 -7.79 -20.16 3.76
CA ARG A 193 -6.69 -19.77 4.63
C ARG A 193 -6.56 -20.71 5.82
N CYS A 194 -7.66 -20.98 6.54
CA CYS A 194 -7.67 -21.92 7.66
C CYS A 194 -7.30 -23.35 7.23
N GLY A 195 -7.84 -23.84 6.11
CA GLY A 195 -7.49 -25.16 5.57
C GLY A 195 -6.00 -25.26 5.19
N THR A 196 -5.46 -24.21 4.58
CA THR A 196 -4.04 -24.13 4.22
C THR A 196 -3.15 -24.10 5.47
N PHE A 197 -3.54 -23.38 6.52
CA PHE A 197 -2.84 -23.41 7.80
C PHE A 197 -2.75 -24.83 8.36
N LEU A 198 -3.89 -25.53 8.45
CA LEU A 198 -3.94 -26.91 8.97
C LEU A 198 -3.08 -27.86 8.13
N MET A 199 -3.13 -27.73 6.80
CA MET A 199 -2.30 -28.52 5.89
C MET A 199 -0.81 -28.26 6.11
N LEU A 200 -0.39 -26.98 6.11
CA LEU A 200 1.01 -26.61 6.30
C LEU A 200 1.54 -27.01 7.68
N HIS A 201 0.71 -26.89 8.72
CA HIS A 201 1.05 -27.36 10.06
C HIS A 201 1.23 -28.88 10.10
N THR A 202 0.27 -29.65 9.56
CA THR A 202 0.32 -31.12 9.53
C THR A 202 1.51 -31.65 8.74
N CYS A 203 1.90 -30.96 7.67
CA CYS A 203 3.07 -31.30 6.86
C CYS A 203 4.40 -30.76 7.43
N GLY A 204 4.40 -30.12 8.60
CA GLY A 204 5.61 -29.61 9.26
C GLY A 204 6.21 -28.34 8.63
N TYR A 205 5.48 -27.66 7.74
CA TYR A 205 5.93 -26.41 7.13
C TYR A 205 5.67 -25.19 8.01
N LEU A 206 4.75 -25.28 8.97
CA LEU A 206 4.52 -24.27 10.01
C LEU A 206 4.70 -24.94 11.38
N THR A 207 5.65 -24.47 12.18
CA THR A 207 5.76 -24.86 13.59
C THR A 207 5.02 -23.83 14.43
N THR A 208 4.15 -24.31 15.33
CA THR A 208 3.65 -23.47 16.43
C THR A 208 4.63 -23.60 17.58
N ASP A 209 5.83 -23.05 17.42
CA ASP A 209 6.72 -22.83 18.56
C ASP A 209 6.15 -21.64 19.35
N ILE A 210 4.95 -21.79 19.89
CA ILE A 210 4.57 -21.04 21.08
C ILE A 210 5.50 -21.65 22.13
N PRO A 211 6.49 -20.90 22.68
CA PRO A 211 7.23 -21.38 23.84
C PRO A 211 6.17 -21.79 24.84
N SER A 212 6.15 -23.09 25.03
CA SER A 212 5.08 -23.89 25.55
C SER A 212 4.48 -23.26 26.80
N LEU A 213 3.16 -23.34 26.87
CA LEU A 213 2.41 -23.41 28.12
C LEU A 213 2.79 -24.72 28.90
N GLU A 214 4.06 -25.14 28.88
CA GLU A 214 4.60 -26.33 29.56
C GLU A 214 4.66 -26.13 31.07
N PHE A 215 4.51 -24.89 31.56
CA PHE A 215 4.46 -24.59 33.00
C PHE A 215 3.11 -24.87 33.68
N ALA A 216 2.09 -25.37 32.98
CA ALA A 216 0.76 -25.56 33.57
C ALA A 216 0.40 -27.02 33.91
N PHE A 217 1.28 -27.98 33.63
CA PHE A 217 1.02 -29.41 33.90
C PHE A 217 2.23 -30.19 34.44
N GLU A 218 3.17 -29.51 35.13
CA GLU A 218 4.09 -30.17 36.08
C GLU A 218 3.70 -29.86 37.54
#